data_AF-A0A0C2INY4-F1
#
_entry.id   AF-A0A0C2INY4-F1
#
_cell.length_a   1.000
_cell.length_b   1.000
_cell.length_c   1.000
_cell.angle_alpha   90.00
_cell.angle_beta   90.00
_cell.angle_gamma   90.00
#
_symmetry.space_group_name_H-M   'P 1'
#
loop_
_entity.id
_entity.type
_entity.pdbx_description
1 polymer ?
#
loop_
_entity_poly.entity_id
_entity_poly.type
_entity_poly.pdbx_seq_one_letter_code
_entity_poly.pdbx_strand_id
1 'polypeptide(L)'
;MYRTDEITDYVFNNTQPLSHNISFVKKHLVGGKNQAIDEPESVLDAMAQASECPQIGWDRSDDVMRLMIVITETGSKRSRHGDIIGIINPNDGECKMDDLSLLETMDTDYIHPHILGESLSRNAIRVLILTRQNKIKHYEVLTESFRHQVMGIKDFNKITGTSLISIIENSVQQARTIKFNIEFMMSELQVQHTLTCPSSKNAVTNALECPTVDIDQIAKLSLTINYNKRVCLAHNVNKHNATMNTYVKVNGFYHFSINATFQCMCSCSNAQMTDESQRACSGNGTLVCGKCKCDTGLEGDTCQCQKGKQPALDVMSLNAKGIDCGENALHGKLCLWKMCMS
;
A
#
# COMPACT_ATOMS: atom_id res chain seq x y z
N MET A 1 -20.22 19.60 53.72
CA MET A 1 -18.89 19.42 53.12
C MET A 1 -19.13 19.16 51.64
N TYR A 2 -19.09 20.21 50.82
CA TYR A 2 -19.28 20.09 49.38
C TYR A 2 -18.08 19.33 48.81
N ARG A 3 -18.32 18.16 48.24
CA ARG A 3 -17.33 17.45 47.44
C ARG A 3 -17.17 18.27 46.16
N THR A 4 -16.11 19.06 46.10
CA THR A 4 -15.61 19.62 44.85
C THR A 4 -15.12 18.43 44.04
N ASP A 5 -15.83 18.09 42.96
CA ASP A 5 -15.30 17.17 41.95
C ASP A 5 -14.05 17.84 41.38
N GLU A 6 -12.87 17.43 41.84
CA GLU A 6 -11.59 17.78 41.22
C GLU A 6 -11.62 17.24 39.79
N ILE A 7 -11.79 18.14 38.82
CA ILE A 7 -11.54 17.83 37.41
C ILE A 7 -10.02 17.73 37.30
N THR A 8 -9.51 16.51 37.15
CA THR A 8 -8.12 16.29 36.74
C THR A 8 -7.97 16.79 35.29
N ASP A 9 -6.96 17.61 35.02
CA ASP A 9 -6.65 18.01 33.63
C ASP A 9 -6.34 16.76 32.81
N TYR A 10 -6.92 16.68 31.61
CA TYR A 10 -6.72 15.57 30.69
C TYR A 10 -6.55 16.09 29.25
N VAL A 11 -5.82 15.34 28.43
CA VAL A 11 -5.66 15.61 27.00
C VAL A 11 -6.91 15.19 26.22
N PHE A 12 -7.45 14.01 26.53
CA PHE A 12 -8.65 13.48 25.89
C PHE A 12 -9.42 12.55 26.83
N ASN A 13 -10.75 12.61 26.81
CA ASN A 13 -11.62 11.71 27.55
C ASN A 13 -12.76 11.26 26.64
N ASN A 14 -12.81 9.96 26.34
CA ASN A 14 -13.93 9.36 25.65
C ASN A 14 -15.05 9.03 26.65
N THR A 15 -15.93 10.02 26.85
CA THR A 15 -17.04 9.91 27.81
C THR A 15 -18.04 8.83 27.44
N GLN A 16 -18.18 8.51 26.15
CA GLN A 16 -19.13 7.52 25.68
C GLN A 16 -18.75 6.96 24.30
N PRO A 17 -18.59 5.63 24.19
CA PRO A 17 -18.52 4.97 22.88
C PRO A 17 -19.79 5.21 22.05
N LEU A 18 -19.64 5.14 20.72
CA LEU A 18 -20.77 5.23 19.79
C LEU A 18 -21.84 4.18 20.12
N SER A 19 -23.09 4.64 20.14
CA SER A 19 -24.24 3.82 20.52
C SER A 19 -25.48 4.24 19.75
N HIS A 20 -26.33 3.28 19.41
CA HIS A 20 -27.65 3.53 18.84
C HIS A 20 -28.66 4.07 19.88
N ASN A 21 -28.32 4.07 21.16
CA ASN A 21 -29.21 4.55 22.22
C ASN A 21 -29.09 6.07 22.42
N ILE A 22 -30.01 6.80 21.79
CA ILE A 22 -30.08 8.27 21.77
C ILE A 22 -30.22 8.88 23.17
N SER A 23 -30.81 8.15 24.13
CA SER A 23 -31.00 8.64 25.51
C SER A 23 -29.67 8.88 26.22
N PHE A 24 -28.64 8.08 25.94
CA PHE A 24 -27.30 8.28 26.50
C PHE A 24 -26.59 9.48 25.87
N VAL A 25 -26.75 9.69 24.56
CA VAL A 25 -26.16 10.83 23.85
C VAL A 25 -26.63 12.16 24.45
N LYS A 26 -27.94 12.29 24.73
CA LYS A 26 -28.50 13.52 25.32
C LYS A 26 -27.89 13.88 26.68
N LYS A 27 -27.50 12.88 27.48
CA LYS A 27 -26.89 13.09 28.79
C LYS A 27 -25.56 13.83 28.70
N HIS A 28 -24.78 13.57 27.65
CA HIS A 28 -23.43 14.13 27.46
C HIS A 28 -23.43 15.47 26.69
N LEU A 29 -24.55 15.86 26.08
CA LEU A 29 -24.68 17.16 25.39
C LEU A 29 -24.79 18.36 26.35
N VAL A 30 -25.06 18.11 27.63
CA VAL A 30 -25.03 19.12 28.69
C VAL A 30 -23.62 19.09 29.28
N GLY A 31 -22.65 19.59 28.51
CA GLY A 31 -21.22 19.46 28.84
C GLY A 31 -20.85 20.00 30.22
N GLY A 32 -19.81 19.39 30.82
CA GLY A 32 -19.13 19.95 31.98
C GLY A 32 -18.15 21.06 31.56
N LYS A 33 -17.93 22.05 32.43
CA LYS A 33 -16.90 23.07 32.20
C LYS A 33 -15.54 22.49 32.54
N ASN A 34 -14.69 22.24 31.55
CA ASN A 34 -13.25 22.18 31.80
C ASN A 34 -12.70 23.61 31.75
N GLN A 35 -12.01 24.02 32.79
CA GLN A 35 -11.32 25.32 32.85
C GLN A 35 -9.84 25.09 32.57
N ALA A 36 -9.50 24.77 31.32
CA ALA A 36 -8.10 24.79 30.91
C ALA A 36 -7.57 26.23 31.06
N ILE A 37 -6.38 26.34 31.64
CA ILE A 37 -5.79 27.63 32.05
C ILE A 37 -5.14 28.33 30.84
N ASP A 38 -4.77 27.58 29.79
CA ASP A 38 -4.01 28.06 28.65
C ASP A 38 -4.72 27.88 27.30
N GLU A 39 -4.91 28.97 26.57
CA GLU A 39 -5.21 28.93 25.13
C GLU A 39 -3.92 29.00 24.32
N PRO A 40 -3.78 28.28 23.19
CA PRO A 40 -4.77 27.39 22.55
C PRO A 40 -4.83 25.97 23.14
N GLU A 41 -5.94 25.26 22.87
CA GLU A 41 -6.20 23.90 23.39
C GLU A 41 -5.59 22.78 22.53
N SER A 42 -5.58 21.53 23.01
CA SER A 42 -5.10 20.34 22.29
C SER A 42 -6.14 19.70 21.34
N VAL A 43 -7.00 20.50 20.69
CA VAL A 43 -8.09 19.99 19.82
C VAL A 43 -7.63 18.98 18.76
N LEU A 44 -6.50 19.20 18.08
CA LEU A 44 -6.01 18.27 17.07
C LEU A 44 -5.61 16.90 17.65
N ASP A 45 -5.07 16.87 18.87
CA ASP A 45 -4.75 15.60 19.54
C ASP A 45 -6.02 14.86 19.92
N ALA A 46 -7.03 15.57 20.43
CA ALA A 46 -8.34 14.98 20.69
C ALA A 46 -8.96 14.38 19.42
N MET A 47 -8.83 15.06 18.27
CA MET A 47 -9.26 14.53 16.97
C MET A 47 -8.48 13.26 16.59
N ALA A 48 -7.17 13.21 16.86
CA ALA A 48 -6.33 12.04 16.58
C ALA A 48 -6.72 10.84 17.46
N GLN A 49 -6.96 11.06 18.75
CA GLN A 49 -7.44 9.99 19.64
C GLN A 49 -8.83 9.50 19.21
N ALA A 50 -9.72 10.42 18.87
CA ALA A 50 -11.06 10.07 18.38
C ALA A 50 -11.04 9.36 17.02
N SER A 51 -10.01 9.56 16.19
CA SER A 51 -9.90 8.88 14.90
C SER A 51 -9.29 7.49 15.00
N GLU A 52 -8.30 7.27 15.87
CA GLU A 52 -7.54 6.01 15.92
C GLU A 52 -8.00 5.04 17.01
N CYS A 53 -8.55 5.53 18.11
CA CYS A 53 -8.80 4.67 19.26
C CYS A 53 -9.99 3.72 19.07
N PRO A 54 -9.81 2.39 19.23
CA PRO A 54 -10.90 1.41 19.13
C PRO A 54 -12.06 1.67 20.09
N GLN A 55 -11.80 2.24 21.26
CA GLN A 55 -12.76 2.51 22.33
C GLN A 55 -13.84 3.52 21.91
N ILE A 56 -13.60 4.30 20.84
CA ILE A 56 -14.62 5.20 20.26
C ILE A 56 -15.79 4.40 19.67
N GLY A 57 -15.52 3.18 19.19
CA GLY A 57 -16.55 2.29 18.67
C GLY A 57 -17.02 2.64 17.26
N TRP A 58 -16.13 3.17 16.41
CA TRP A 58 -16.43 3.32 14.98
C TRP A 58 -16.80 1.95 14.37
N ASP A 59 -17.89 1.91 13.61
CA ASP A 59 -18.17 0.79 12.71
C ASP A 59 -16.95 0.60 11.80
N ARG A 60 -16.48 -0.63 11.61
CA ARG A 60 -15.26 -0.95 10.84
C ARG A 60 -15.54 -1.36 9.39
N SER A 61 -16.80 -1.33 8.97
CA SER A 61 -17.19 -1.63 7.59
C SER A 61 -16.59 -0.61 6.63
N ASP A 62 -16.25 -1.03 5.41
CA ASP A 62 -15.58 -0.18 4.41
C ASP A 62 -16.56 0.74 3.64
N ASP A 63 -17.87 0.54 3.83
CA ASP A 63 -18.95 1.23 3.12
C ASP A 63 -19.64 2.33 3.96
N VAL A 64 -19.10 2.64 5.14
CA VAL A 64 -19.65 3.69 6.02
C VAL A 64 -18.85 4.98 5.97
N MET A 65 -19.56 6.10 5.91
CA MET A 65 -18.98 7.41 6.20
C MET A 65 -19.04 7.66 7.71
N ARG A 66 -17.93 8.09 8.29
CA ARG A 66 -17.83 8.46 9.70
C ARG A 66 -17.82 9.99 9.83
N LEU A 67 -18.65 10.55 10.70
CA LEU A 67 -18.76 12.01 10.91
C LEU A 67 -18.24 12.38 12.30
N MET A 68 -17.23 13.23 12.34
CA MET A 68 -16.71 13.86 13.56
C MET A 68 -17.15 15.33 13.60
N ILE A 69 -17.87 15.74 14.65
CA ILE A 69 -18.23 17.14 14.88
C ILE A 69 -17.33 17.68 15.98
N VAL A 70 -16.51 18.67 15.66
CA VAL A 70 -15.58 19.31 16.59
C VAL A 70 -16.18 20.65 17.01
N ILE A 71 -16.39 20.85 18.31
CA ILE A 71 -16.93 22.10 18.85
C ILE A 71 -15.84 22.73 19.74
N THR A 72 -15.43 23.95 19.44
CA THR A 72 -14.34 24.62 20.18
C THR A 72 -14.44 26.14 20.15
N GLU A 73 -14.10 26.79 21.27
CA GLU A 73 -14.08 28.25 21.37
C GLU A 73 -12.72 28.88 21.06
N THR A 74 -11.67 28.06 21.04
CA THR A 74 -10.26 28.51 21.05
C THR A 74 -9.54 28.06 19.77
N GLY A 75 -8.26 28.44 19.65
CA GLY A 75 -7.40 27.82 18.62
C GLY A 75 -6.92 26.44 19.08
N SER A 76 -6.19 25.74 18.21
CA SER A 76 -5.53 24.48 18.60
C SER A 76 -4.01 24.57 18.52
N LYS A 77 -3.33 23.90 19.47
CA LYS A 77 -1.91 23.59 19.39
C LYS A 77 -1.63 22.61 18.24
N ARG A 78 -0.40 22.64 17.74
CA ARG A 78 0.10 21.82 16.63
C ARG A 78 1.57 21.50 16.88
N SER A 79 2.14 20.60 16.09
CA SER A 79 3.55 20.24 16.26
C SER A 79 4.48 21.45 16.35
N ARG A 80 5.54 21.28 17.15
CA ARG A 80 6.53 22.25 17.64
C ARG A 80 6.04 23.19 18.74
N HIS A 81 4.76 23.13 19.13
CA HIS A 81 4.31 23.84 20.32
C HIS A 81 4.72 23.10 21.61
N GLY A 82 4.96 21.78 21.57
CA GLY A 82 5.48 20.99 22.69
C GLY A 82 6.93 21.32 23.04
N ASP A 83 7.72 21.83 22.07
CA ASP A 83 9.10 22.31 22.28
C ASP A 83 9.19 23.33 23.43
N ILE A 84 8.14 24.15 23.62
CA ILE A 84 8.06 25.21 24.64
C ILE A 84 8.08 24.61 26.07
N ILE A 85 7.57 23.40 26.23
CA ILE A 85 7.47 22.69 27.51
C ILE A 85 8.41 21.48 27.59
N GLY A 86 9.36 21.36 26.65
CA GLY A 86 10.38 20.30 26.64
C GLY A 86 9.91 18.96 26.09
N ILE A 87 8.72 18.90 25.48
CA ILE A 87 8.21 17.69 24.81
C ILE A 87 8.59 17.75 23.33
N ILE A 88 9.62 16.98 22.96
CA ILE A 88 10.24 17.03 21.62
C ILE A 88 9.99 15.77 20.77
N ASN A 89 9.46 14.71 21.37
CA ASN A 89 9.20 13.46 20.66
C ASN A 89 8.02 13.68 19.68
N PRO A 90 8.18 13.45 18.38
CA PRO A 90 7.08 13.65 17.43
C PRO A 90 5.88 12.76 17.74
N ASN A 91 4.67 13.30 17.53
CA ASN A 91 3.46 12.50 17.54
C ASN A 91 3.45 11.52 16.35
N ASP A 92 3.21 10.25 16.65
CA ASP A 92 3.13 9.14 15.71
C ASP A 92 1.75 8.97 15.09
N GLY A 93 0.73 9.64 15.63
CA GLY A 93 -0.65 9.56 15.14
C GLY A 93 -1.31 8.22 15.46
N GLU A 94 -0.85 7.54 16.51
CA GLU A 94 -1.44 6.29 17.02
C GLU A 94 -2.37 6.57 18.21
N CYS A 95 -3.22 5.59 18.55
CA CYS A 95 -4.05 5.68 19.75
C CYS A 95 -3.18 5.58 21.02
N LYS A 96 -3.38 6.52 21.94
CA LYS A 96 -2.69 6.60 23.25
C LYS A 96 -3.62 6.46 24.44
N MET A 97 -4.93 6.48 24.18
CA MET A 97 -5.94 6.33 25.22
C MET A 97 -5.88 4.93 25.84
N ASP A 98 -5.96 4.89 27.16
CA ASP A 98 -5.92 3.66 27.94
C ASP A 98 -7.25 2.89 27.91
N ASP A 99 -7.29 1.77 28.64
CA ASP A 99 -8.50 0.95 28.81
C ASP A 99 -9.62 1.70 29.58
N LEU A 100 -9.29 2.76 30.31
CA LEU A 100 -10.26 3.60 31.03
C LEU A 100 -10.90 4.66 30.13
N SER A 101 -10.58 4.67 28.83
CA SER A 101 -11.08 5.68 27.90
C SER A 101 -10.66 7.11 28.27
N LEU A 102 -9.52 7.24 28.96
CA LEU A 102 -8.97 8.51 29.41
C LEU A 102 -7.51 8.63 28.95
N LEU A 103 -7.12 9.83 28.57
CA LEU A 103 -5.75 10.21 28.28
C LEU A 103 -5.41 11.44 29.09
N GLU A 104 -4.81 11.24 30.26
CA GLU A 104 -4.48 12.33 31.18
C GLU A 104 -3.30 13.15 30.67
N THR A 105 -2.24 12.49 30.19
CA THR A 105 -1.00 13.13 29.73
C THR A 105 -0.47 12.49 28.45
N MET A 106 0.42 13.19 27.76
CA MET A 106 1.14 12.69 26.59
C MET A 106 2.63 12.98 26.71
N ASP A 107 3.46 12.05 26.26
CA ASP A 107 4.92 12.14 26.21
C ASP A 107 5.47 12.52 24.82
N THR A 108 4.56 12.84 23.90
CA THR A 108 4.87 13.33 22.55
C THR A 108 4.33 14.73 22.35
N ASP A 109 4.94 15.45 21.42
CA ASP A 109 4.49 16.74 20.92
C ASP A 109 3.07 16.62 20.32
N TYR A 110 2.46 17.77 20.11
CA TYR A 110 1.15 17.88 19.47
C TYR A 110 1.18 17.32 18.05
N ILE A 111 0.08 16.73 17.60
CA ILE A 111 0.01 16.12 16.28
C ILE A 111 0.22 17.14 15.16
N HIS A 112 0.96 16.71 14.15
CA HIS A 112 1.11 17.49 12.92
C HIS A 112 -0.17 17.36 12.06
N PRO A 113 -0.74 18.46 11.54
CA PRO A 113 -1.97 18.44 10.74
C PRO A 113 -1.99 17.41 9.61
N HIS A 114 -0.85 17.19 8.95
CA HIS A 114 -0.73 16.19 7.89
C HIS A 114 -0.98 14.75 8.38
N ILE A 115 -0.40 14.38 9.53
CA ILE A 115 -0.55 13.02 10.11
C ILE A 115 -2.01 12.80 10.52
N LEU A 116 -2.65 13.81 11.13
CA LEU A 116 -4.08 13.78 11.41
C LEU A 116 -4.91 13.60 10.13
N GLY A 117 -4.54 14.32 9.07
CA GLY A 117 -5.16 14.18 7.75
C GLY A 117 -5.11 12.76 7.19
N GLU A 118 -3.98 12.07 7.35
CA GLU A 118 -3.81 10.68 6.95
C GLU A 118 -4.67 9.72 7.77
N SER A 119 -4.72 9.93 9.09
CA SER A 119 -5.58 9.19 10.01
C SER A 119 -7.07 9.31 9.65
N LEU A 120 -7.57 10.55 9.51
CA LEU A 120 -8.94 10.84 9.11
C LEU A 120 -9.28 10.22 7.74
N SER A 121 -8.35 10.32 6.79
CA SER A 121 -8.46 9.71 5.47
C SER A 121 -8.55 8.18 5.53
N ARG A 122 -7.65 7.54 6.27
CA ARG A 122 -7.58 6.08 6.39
C ARG A 122 -8.84 5.51 7.04
N ASN A 123 -9.41 6.22 8.00
CA ASN A 123 -10.59 5.78 8.72
C ASN A 123 -11.89 6.32 8.10
N ALA A 124 -11.85 6.90 6.89
CA ALA A 124 -13.00 7.51 6.20
C ALA A 124 -13.83 8.45 7.10
N ILE A 125 -13.14 9.23 7.93
CA ILE A 125 -13.72 10.21 8.84
C ILE A 125 -13.73 11.59 8.20
N ARG A 126 -14.90 12.21 8.21
CA ARG A 126 -15.15 13.57 7.76
C ARG A 126 -15.41 14.46 8.96
N VAL A 127 -14.92 15.70 8.90
CA VAL A 127 -14.91 16.62 10.04
C VAL A 127 -15.77 17.84 9.75
N LEU A 128 -16.66 18.17 10.68
CA LEU A 128 -17.34 19.46 10.74
C LEU A 128 -16.82 20.23 11.96
N ILE A 129 -16.20 21.39 11.73
CA ILE A 129 -15.67 22.22 12.82
C ILE A 129 -16.65 23.36 13.09
N LEU A 130 -17.17 23.40 14.31
CA LEU A 130 -18.02 24.45 14.83
C LEU A 130 -17.20 25.28 15.82
N THR A 131 -16.84 26.50 15.45
CA THR A 131 -15.96 27.35 16.25
C THR A 131 -16.49 28.77 16.38
N ARG A 132 -15.82 29.68 17.11
CA ARG A 132 -16.19 31.10 17.14
C ARG A 132 -15.84 31.76 15.81
N GLN A 133 -16.63 32.76 15.40
CA GLN A 133 -16.43 33.50 14.13
C GLN A 133 -14.98 33.98 13.92
N ASN A 134 -14.31 34.45 14.98
CA ASN A 134 -12.92 34.94 14.92
C ASN A 134 -11.85 33.84 14.81
N LYS A 135 -12.22 32.56 14.98
CA LYS A 135 -11.32 31.40 14.86
C LYS A 135 -11.52 30.63 13.54
N ILE A 136 -12.51 30.97 12.72
CA ILE A 136 -12.75 30.32 11.43
C ILE A 136 -11.49 30.35 10.55
N LYS A 137 -10.84 31.51 10.43
CA LYS A 137 -9.63 31.63 9.60
C LYS A 137 -8.46 30.80 10.13
N HIS A 138 -8.35 30.67 11.45
CA HIS A 138 -7.34 29.82 12.09
C HIS A 138 -7.52 28.36 11.65
N TYR A 139 -8.74 27.83 11.73
CA TYR A 139 -9.02 26.46 11.32
C TYR A 139 -8.95 26.26 9.80
N GLU A 140 -9.29 27.26 8.97
CA GLU A 140 -9.08 27.15 7.51
C GLU A 140 -7.61 26.90 7.18
N VAL A 141 -6.70 27.67 7.79
CA VAL A 141 -5.26 27.51 7.57
C VAL A 141 -4.75 26.21 8.20
N LEU A 142 -5.18 25.90 9.41
CA LEU A 142 -4.72 24.72 10.15
C LEU A 142 -5.10 23.41 9.46
N THR A 143 -6.26 23.38 8.81
CA THR A 143 -6.79 22.18 8.16
C THR A 143 -6.48 22.08 6.66
N GLU A 144 -5.74 23.03 6.08
CA GLU A 144 -5.46 23.07 4.63
C GLU A 144 -4.88 21.75 4.09
N SER A 145 -3.96 21.14 4.85
CA SER A 145 -3.32 19.87 4.47
C SER A 145 -4.29 18.68 4.37
N PHE A 146 -5.47 18.77 4.98
CA PHE A 146 -6.52 17.75 4.94
C PHE A 146 -7.89 18.33 4.62
N ARG A 147 -7.95 19.45 3.89
CA ARG A 147 -9.19 20.16 3.53
C ARG A 147 -10.27 19.28 2.92
N HIS A 148 -9.89 18.20 2.23
CA HIS A 148 -10.82 17.24 1.62
C HIS A 148 -11.61 16.41 2.65
N GLN A 149 -11.14 16.33 3.89
CA GLN A 149 -11.88 15.72 5.00
C GLN A 149 -12.78 16.72 5.74
N VAL A 150 -12.58 18.02 5.54
CA VAL A 150 -13.33 19.07 6.23
C VAL A 150 -14.59 19.39 5.44
N MET A 151 -15.74 19.05 5.99
CA MET A 151 -17.07 19.36 5.42
C MET A 151 -17.42 20.84 5.54
N GLY A 152 -16.85 21.51 6.54
CA GLY A 152 -17.02 22.93 6.75
C GLY A 152 -16.46 23.39 8.08
N ILE A 153 -16.21 24.68 8.15
CA ILE A 153 -15.86 25.40 9.37
C ILE A 153 -16.90 26.51 9.54
N LYS A 154 -17.68 26.47 10.63
CA LYS A 154 -18.83 27.35 10.83
C LYS A 154 -18.83 27.96 12.22
N ASP A 155 -19.49 29.11 12.34
CA ASP A 155 -19.73 29.76 13.63
C ASP A 155 -20.83 29.00 14.39
N PHE A 156 -20.49 28.38 15.53
CA PHE A 156 -21.50 27.62 16.29
C PHE A 156 -22.67 28.47 16.77
N ASN A 157 -22.49 29.80 16.96
CA ASN A 157 -23.57 30.69 17.35
C ASN A 157 -24.61 30.94 16.23
N LYS A 158 -24.25 30.63 14.98
CA LYS A 158 -25.11 30.79 13.80
C LYS A 158 -25.71 29.46 13.33
N ILE A 159 -25.36 28.36 13.97
CA ILE A 159 -25.83 27.03 13.60
C ILE A 159 -27.12 26.71 14.35
N THR A 160 -28.15 26.38 13.60
CA THR A 160 -29.40 25.77 14.06
C THR A 160 -29.43 24.28 13.75
N GLY A 161 -30.30 23.51 14.40
CA GLY A 161 -30.49 22.09 14.10
C GLY A 161 -30.79 21.82 12.61
N THR A 162 -31.63 22.65 12.00
CA THR A 162 -31.94 22.57 10.55
C THR A 162 -30.72 22.83 9.69
N SER A 163 -29.91 23.84 10.03
CA SER A 163 -28.67 24.12 9.29
C SER A 163 -27.66 22.99 9.43
N LEU A 164 -27.56 22.36 10.60
CA LEU A 164 -26.67 21.23 10.84
C LEU A 164 -27.07 20.02 9.99
N ILE A 165 -28.35 19.67 9.98
CA ILE A 165 -28.89 18.60 9.12
C ILE A 165 -28.56 18.89 7.66
N SER A 166 -28.82 20.12 7.19
CA SER A 166 -28.53 20.49 5.79
C SER A 166 -27.04 20.40 5.44
N ILE A 167 -26.13 20.73 6.36
CA ILE A 167 -24.68 20.60 6.13
C ILE A 167 -24.31 19.13 6.00
N ILE A 168 -24.85 18.27 6.87
CA ILE A 168 -24.60 16.82 6.85
C ILE A 168 -25.14 16.23 5.55
N GLU A 169 -26.41 16.46 5.21
CA GLU A 169 -27.03 15.97 3.99
C GLU A 169 -26.27 16.42 2.74
N ASN A 170 -25.95 17.71 2.63
CA ASN A 170 -25.18 18.24 1.50
C ASN A 170 -23.79 17.61 1.41
N SER A 171 -23.14 17.33 2.54
CA SER A 171 -21.80 16.73 2.54
C SER A 171 -21.80 15.26 2.11
N VAL A 172 -22.89 14.54 2.36
CA VAL A 172 -23.10 13.18 1.84
C VAL A 172 -23.31 13.26 0.33
N GLN A 173 -24.01 14.29 -0.15
CA GLN A 173 -24.33 14.52 -1.55
C GLN A 173 -23.20 15.19 -2.37
N GLN A 174 -22.07 15.53 -1.73
CA GLN A 174 -20.98 16.22 -2.41
C GLN A 174 -20.16 15.28 -3.28
N ALA A 175 -19.97 15.69 -4.53
CA ALA A 175 -18.99 15.09 -5.43
C ALA A 175 -17.60 15.09 -4.81
N ARG A 176 -16.85 14.01 -5.03
CA ARG A 176 -15.54 13.78 -4.41
C ARG A 176 -14.43 13.77 -5.45
N THR A 177 -13.25 14.13 -5.02
CA THR A 177 -12.03 13.89 -5.78
C THR A 177 -11.57 12.46 -5.48
N ILE A 178 -11.41 11.63 -6.51
CA ILE A 178 -10.81 10.31 -6.39
C ILE A 178 -9.39 10.39 -6.92
N LYS A 179 -8.42 10.13 -6.04
CA LYS A 179 -6.99 10.14 -6.39
C LYS A 179 -6.35 8.79 -6.09
N PHE A 180 -5.75 8.21 -7.11
CA PHE A 180 -5.00 6.98 -7.03
C PHE A 180 -3.52 7.29 -6.80
N ASN A 181 -2.87 6.52 -5.94
CA ASN A 181 -1.42 6.52 -5.76
C ASN A 181 -0.89 5.11 -6.10
N ILE A 182 0.00 5.06 -7.08
CA ILE A 182 0.66 3.86 -7.60
C ILE A 182 2.19 3.96 -7.53
N GLU A 183 2.73 4.90 -6.77
CA GLU A 183 4.16 5.20 -6.68
C GLU A 183 4.96 3.99 -6.19
N PHE A 184 4.48 3.32 -5.13
CA PHE A 184 5.10 2.11 -4.60
C PHE A 184 5.23 1.03 -5.69
N MET A 185 4.17 0.79 -6.46
CA MET A 185 4.18 -0.18 -7.56
C MET A 185 5.14 0.20 -8.69
N MET A 186 5.20 1.49 -9.05
CA MET A 186 6.09 1.99 -10.11
C MET A 186 7.57 1.98 -9.71
N SER A 187 7.90 1.89 -8.42
CA SER A 187 9.28 1.81 -7.96
C SER A 187 9.98 0.50 -8.37
N GLU A 188 9.21 -0.59 -8.57
CA GLU A 188 9.75 -1.91 -8.91
C GLU A 188 9.29 -2.44 -10.28
N LEU A 189 8.15 -1.96 -10.80
CA LEU A 189 7.51 -2.44 -12.03
C LEU A 189 7.34 -1.34 -13.07
N GLN A 190 7.36 -1.69 -14.35
CA GLN A 190 7.04 -0.75 -15.42
C GLN A 190 5.53 -0.73 -15.62
N VAL A 191 4.86 0.30 -15.10
CA VAL A 191 3.40 0.41 -15.16
C VAL A 191 2.99 1.49 -16.15
N GLN A 192 2.14 1.12 -17.11
CA GLN A 192 1.37 2.06 -17.91
C GLN A 192 -0.04 2.15 -17.33
N HIS A 193 -0.59 3.35 -17.24
CA HIS A 193 -1.90 3.55 -16.66
C HIS A 193 -2.77 4.54 -17.43
N THR A 194 -4.07 4.27 -17.40
CA THR A 194 -5.10 5.16 -17.93
C THR A 194 -6.22 5.30 -16.90
N LEU A 195 -6.77 6.50 -16.78
CA LEU A 195 -7.89 6.77 -15.89
C LEU A 195 -9.10 7.23 -16.70
N THR A 196 -10.24 6.59 -16.46
CA THR A 196 -11.54 7.01 -17.00
C THR A 196 -12.37 7.57 -15.86
N CYS A 197 -12.56 8.89 -15.85
CA CYS A 197 -13.44 9.56 -14.91
C CYS A 197 -14.89 9.51 -15.41
N PRO A 198 -15.89 9.50 -14.52
CA PRO A 198 -17.31 9.42 -14.91
C PRO A 198 -17.77 10.54 -15.86
N SER A 199 -17.23 11.75 -15.66
CA SER A 199 -17.51 12.94 -16.46
C SER A 199 -16.87 12.91 -17.86
N SER A 200 -15.94 11.98 -18.12
CA SER A 200 -15.25 11.83 -19.41
C SER A 200 -15.52 10.46 -20.02
N LYS A 201 -15.96 10.43 -21.28
CA LYS A 201 -16.08 9.17 -22.03
C LYS A 201 -14.73 8.56 -22.41
N ASN A 202 -13.68 9.38 -22.47
CA ASN A 202 -12.36 8.96 -22.93
C ASN A 202 -11.42 8.72 -21.74
N ALA A 203 -10.66 7.62 -21.82
CA ALA A 203 -9.59 7.32 -20.90
C ALA A 203 -8.40 8.29 -21.12
N VAL A 204 -7.86 8.83 -20.04
CA VAL A 204 -6.71 9.74 -20.08
C VAL A 204 -5.46 9.00 -19.63
N THR A 205 -4.44 8.96 -20.49
CA THR A 205 -3.14 8.34 -20.17
C THR A 205 -2.40 9.13 -19.10
N ASN A 206 -1.72 8.42 -18.21
CA ASN A 206 -0.93 8.97 -17.09
C ASN A 206 -1.74 9.74 -16.02
N ALA A 207 -3.07 9.86 -16.15
CA ALA A 207 -3.90 10.50 -15.14
C ALA A 207 -4.13 9.58 -13.93
N LEU A 208 -4.15 10.19 -12.73
CA LEU A 208 -4.38 9.49 -11.45
C LEU A 208 -5.44 10.17 -10.58
N GLU A 209 -6.08 11.22 -11.10
CA GLU A 209 -7.02 12.03 -10.33
C GLU A 209 -8.28 12.32 -11.15
N CYS A 210 -9.44 12.02 -10.57
CA CYS A 210 -10.74 12.49 -11.02
C CYS A 210 -11.18 13.61 -10.08
N PRO A 211 -11.19 14.89 -10.53
CA PRO A 211 -11.47 16.02 -9.64
C PRO A 211 -12.87 15.99 -9.05
N THR A 212 -13.86 15.52 -9.82
CA THR A 212 -15.28 15.55 -9.48
C THR A 212 -15.92 14.24 -9.88
N VAL A 213 -16.35 13.47 -8.88
CA VAL A 213 -17.06 12.19 -9.01
C VAL A 213 -18.29 12.26 -8.11
N ASP A 214 -19.48 12.25 -8.71
CA ASP A 214 -20.73 12.25 -7.95
C ASP A 214 -20.97 10.89 -7.27
N ILE A 215 -21.99 10.83 -6.43
CA ILE A 215 -22.44 9.56 -5.82
C ILE A 215 -22.82 8.56 -6.92
N ASP A 216 -22.57 7.28 -6.65
CA ASP A 216 -22.85 6.14 -7.53
C ASP A 216 -22.13 6.16 -8.88
N GLN A 217 -21.20 7.10 -9.08
CA GLN A 217 -20.35 7.13 -10.25
C GLN A 217 -19.04 6.37 -10.01
N ILE A 218 -18.54 5.72 -11.07
CA ILE A 218 -17.37 4.84 -10.98
C ILE A 218 -16.21 5.44 -11.78
N ALA A 219 -15.13 5.79 -11.09
CA ALA A 219 -13.83 6.05 -11.71
C ALA A 219 -13.10 4.72 -11.97
N LYS A 220 -12.60 4.51 -13.18
CA LYS A 220 -11.91 3.27 -13.57
C LYS A 220 -10.44 3.54 -13.85
N LEU A 221 -9.56 3.02 -12.99
CA LEU A 221 -8.12 2.97 -13.23
C LEU A 221 -7.78 1.66 -13.94
N SER A 222 -7.17 1.75 -15.12
CA SER A 222 -6.63 0.60 -15.84
C SER A 222 -5.12 0.62 -15.78
N LEU A 223 -4.54 -0.52 -15.38
CA LEU A 223 -3.11 -0.71 -15.18
C LEU A 223 -2.61 -1.79 -16.14
N THR A 224 -1.55 -1.50 -16.87
CA THR A 224 -0.81 -2.45 -17.70
C THR A 224 0.59 -2.57 -17.12
N ILE A 225 0.86 -3.73 -16.52
CA ILE A 225 2.10 -4.00 -15.80
C ILE A 225 3.04 -4.77 -16.71
N ASN A 226 4.17 -4.17 -17.01
CA ASN A 226 5.30 -4.79 -17.69
C ASN A 226 6.39 -5.07 -16.67
N TYR A 227 6.98 -6.27 -16.76
CA TYR A 227 8.10 -6.66 -15.92
C TYR A 227 9.23 -7.20 -16.81
N ASN A 228 10.45 -7.14 -16.29
CA ASN A 228 11.63 -7.65 -16.98
C ASN A 228 12.41 -8.60 -16.06
N LYS A 229 13.49 -9.17 -16.60
CA LYS A 229 14.35 -10.11 -15.87
C LYS A 229 14.89 -9.59 -14.52
N ARG A 230 14.92 -8.27 -14.27
CA ARG A 230 15.38 -7.71 -12.99
C ARG A 230 14.51 -8.15 -11.82
N VAL A 231 13.20 -8.26 -12.02
CA VAL A 231 12.27 -8.74 -10.98
C VAL A 231 12.67 -10.16 -10.56
N CYS A 232 13.00 -11.01 -11.53
CA CYS A 232 13.48 -12.37 -11.28
C CYS A 232 14.87 -12.44 -10.63
N LEU A 233 15.77 -11.52 -10.99
CA LEU A 233 17.12 -11.46 -10.43
C LEU A 233 17.14 -10.94 -8.98
N ALA A 234 16.24 -10.01 -8.63
CA ALA A 234 16.14 -9.43 -7.29
C ALA A 234 15.59 -10.42 -6.24
N HIS A 235 14.74 -11.38 -6.65
CA HIS A 235 14.06 -12.31 -5.74
C HIS A 235 14.71 -13.71 -5.64
N ASN A 236 16.01 -13.79 -5.94
CA ASN A 236 16.88 -14.95 -5.75
C ASN A 236 16.67 -16.07 -6.81
N VAL A 237 17.75 -16.38 -7.53
CA VAL A 237 17.80 -17.20 -8.76
C VAL A 237 17.36 -18.66 -8.57
N ASN A 238 17.21 -19.11 -7.32
CA ASN A 238 16.87 -20.50 -6.99
C ASN A 238 15.35 -20.77 -6.87
N LYS A 239 14.50 -19.75 -7.06
CA LYS A 239 13.04 -19.93 -7.04
C LYS A 239 12.45 -19.89 -8.46
N HIS A 240 11.55 -20.82 -8.77
CA HIS A 240 10.83 -20.84 -10.06
C HIS A 240 10.01 -19.58 -10.29
N ASN A 241 9.50 -19.01 -9.19
CA ASN A 241 8.65 -17.84 -9.20
C ASN A 241 9.22 -16.76 -8.26
N ALA A 242 9.15 -15.51 -8.70
CA ALA A 242 9.34 -14.35 -7.85
C ALA A 242 7.96 -13.87 -7.36
N THR A 243 7.82 -13.63 -6.06
CA THR A 243 6.58 -13.10 -5.46
C THR A 243 6.86 -11.69 -4.95
N MET A 244 6.00 -10.75 -5.30
CA MET A 244 6.08 -9.36 -4.88
C MET A 244 4.72 -8.93 -4.32
N ASN A 245 4.74 -8.28 -3.16
CA ASN A 245 3.57 -7.60 -2.61
C ASN A 245 3.66 -6.13 -3.00
N THR A 246 2.63 -5.63 -3.68
CA THR A 246 2.46 -4.22 -4.02
C THR A 246 1.05 -3.76 -3.67
N TYR A 247 0.77 -2.47 -3.79
CA TYR A 247 -0.58 -1.95 -3.56
C TYR A 247 -0.89 -0.73 -4.42
N VAL A 248 -2.17 -0.51 -4.62
CA VAL A 248 -2.73 0.74 -5.18
C VAL A 248 -3.50 1.42 -4.05
N LYS A 249 -3.09 2.64 -3.67
CA LYS A 249 -3.78 3.41 -2.63
C LYS A 249 -4.80 4.33 -3.29
N VAL A 250 -6.03 4.34 -2.82
CA VAL A 250 -7.00 5.39 -3.13
C VAL A 250 -6.98 6.38 -1.98
N ASN A 251 -6.46 7.58 -2.22
CA ASN A 251 -6.33 8.61 -1.18
C ASN A 251 -7.72 8.94 -0.61
N GLY A 252 -7.87 8.95 0.71
CA GLY A 252 -9.16 9.21 1.35
C GLY A 252 -10.04 7.98 1.59
N PHE A 253 -9.63 6.80 1.12
CA PHE A 253 -10.43 5.59 1.15
C PHE A 253 -9.57 4.42 1.66
N TYR A 254 -9.32 3.42 0.81
CA TYR A 254 -8.63 2.19 1.16
C TYR A 254 -7.50 1.89 0.17
N HIS A 255 -6.70 0.88 0.47
CA HIS A 255 -5.68 0.37 -0.44
C HIS A 255 -6.05 -1.02 -0.94
N PHE A 256 -5.70 -1.29 -2.19
CA PHE A 256 -5.82 -2.62 -2.79
C PHE A 256 -4.46 -3.28 -2.79
N SER A 257 -4.30 -4.31 -1.98
CA SER A 257 -3.09 -5.15 -1.98
C SER A 257 -3.09 -6.08 -3.19
N ILE A 258 -1.98 -6.09 -3.91
CA ILE A 258 -1.75 -6.91 -5.10
C ILE A 258 -0.57 -7.84 -4.78
N ASN A 259 -0.83 -9.14 -4.72
CA ASN A 259 0.22 -10.16 -4.66
C ASN A 259 0.50 -10.63 -6.08
N ALA A 260 1.63 -10.18 -6.64
CA ALA A 260 2.05 -10.52 -7.98
C ALA A 260 3.05 -11.70 -7.93
N THR A 261 2.77 -12.75 -8.71
CA THR A 261 3.67 -13.88 -8.90
C THR A 261 4.19 -13.88 -10.34
N PHE A 262 5.50 -13.73 -10.49
CA PHE A 262 6.19 -13.72 -11.78
C PHE A 262 6.88 -15.05 -12.01
N GLN A 263 6.60 -15.69 -13.14
CA GLN A 263 7.26 -16.91 -13.53
C GLN A 263 8.65 -16.58 -14.09
N CYS A 264 9.68 -17.00 -13.36
CA CYS A 264 11.08 -16.69 -13.69
C CYS A 264 11.81 -17.86 -14.35
N MET A 265 11.25 -19.07 -14.24
CA MET A 265 11.77 -20.27 -14.90
C MET A 265 10.73 -20.90 -15.82
N CYS A 266 11.21 -21.42 -16.94
CA CYS A 266 10.39 -22.22 -17.84
C CYS A 266 10.06 -23.57 -17.20
N SER A 267 8.85 -24.10 -17.41
CA SER A 267 8.44 -25.39 -16.82
C SER A 267 9.37 -26.57 -17.19
N CYS A 268 10.08 -26.48 -18.32
CA CYS A 268 11.04 -27.48 -18.79
C CYS A 268 12.42 -27.41 -18.13
N SER A 269 12.71 -26.39 -17.29
CA SER A 269 13.98 -26.32 -16.55
C SER A 269 14.06 -27.27 -15.36
N ASN A 270 12.92 -27.88 -14.98
CA ASN A 270 12.77 -28.81 -13.87
C ASN A 270 12.63 -30.28 -14.31
N ALA A 271 12.89 -30.58 -15.58
CA ALA A 271 12.85 -31.96 -16.04
C ALA A 271 13.83 -32.78 -15.18
N GLN A 272 13.30 -33.80 -14.48
CA GLN A 272 14.14 -34.73 -13.74
C GLN A 272 15.14 -35.38 -14.71
N MET A 273 16.40 -35.44 -14.30
CA MET A 273 17.41 -36.16 -15.07
C MET A 273 17.04 -37.64 -15.11
N THR A 274 16.58 -38.11 -16.27
CA THR A 274 16.42 -39.52 -16.58
C THR A 274 17.68 -40.06 -17.26
N ASP A 275 17.90 -41.37 -17.24
CA ASP A 275 19.01 -42.01 -17.95
C ASP A 275 19.01 -41.69 -19.45
N GLU A 276 17.83 -41.50 -20.04
CA GLU A 276 17.68 -41.06 -21.44
C GLU A 276 18.16 -39.63 -21.64
N SER A 277 17.88 -38.73 -20.69
CA SER A 277 18.33 -37.33 -20.75
C SER A 277 19.85 -37.20 -20.63
N GLN A 278 20.51 -38.08 -19.86
CA GLN A 278 21.97 -38.14 -19.77
C GLN A 278 22.60 -38.64 -21.08
N ARG A 279 22.02 -39.68 -21.69
CA ARG A 279 22.48 -40.19 -23.00
C ARG A 279 22.34 -39.14 -24.11
N ALA A 280 21.29 -38.32 -24.08
CA ALA A 280 21.07 -37.26 -25.06
C ALA A 280 22.22 -36.23 -25.10
N CYS A 281 22.91 -36.02 -23.98
CA CYS A 281 24.04 -35.09 -23.86
C CYS A 281 25.39 -35.81 -23.69
N SER A 282 25.50 -37.04 -24.22
CA SER A 282 26.72 -37.87 -24.16
C SER A 282 27.26 -38.09 -22.74
N GLY A 283 26.41 -37.99 -21.72
CA GLY A 283 26.79 -38.07 -20.30
C GLY A 283 27.60 -36.86 -19.77
N ASN A 284 27.78 -35.83 -20.61
CA ASN A 284 28.72 -34.74 -20.45
C ASN A 284 28.03 -33.36 -20.29
N GLY A 285 26.78 -33.39 -19.83
CA GLY A 285 25.96 -32.20 -19.67
C GLY A 285 24.56 -32.54 -19.20
N THR A 286 23.79 -31.49 -18.97
CA THR A 286 22.40 -31.59 -18.52
C THR A 286 21.45 -31.21 -19.66
N LEU A 287 20.45 -32.04 -19.94
CA LEU A 287 19.40 -31.70 -20.91
C LEU A 287 18.42 -30.71 -20.27
N VAL A 288 18.35 -29.48 -20.80
CA VAL A 288 17.46 -28.42 -20.35
C VAL A 288 16.58 -27.99 -21.52
N CYS A 289 15.26 -28.21 -21.43
CA CYS A 289 14.30 -27.81 -22.46
C CYS A 289 14.64 -28.32 -23.87
N GLY A 290 15.16 -29.55 -23.98
CA GLY A 290 15.53 -30.17 -25.27
C GLY A 290 16.89 -29.75 -25.83
N LYS A 291 17.69 -28.99 -25.08
CA LYS A 291 19.08 -28.64 -25.44
C LYS A 291 20.06 -29.05 -24.35
N CYS A 292 21.26 -29.45 -24.75
CA CYS A 292 22.30 -29.82 -23.80
C CYS A 292 23.04 -28.59 -23.27
N LYS A 293 23.02 -28.43 -21.95
CA LYS A 293 23.90 -27.53 -21.21
C LYS A 293 25.16 -28.32 -20.83
N CYS A 294 26.22 -28.14 -21.60
CA CYS A 294 27.46 -28.89 -21.42
C CYS A 294 28.21 -28.51 -20.15
N ASP A 295 28.90 -29.49 -19.59
CA ASP A 295 29.81 -29.29 -18.48
C ASP A 295 31.00 -28.42 -18.88
N THR A 296 31.71 -27.91 -17.88
CA THR A 296 32.80 -26.94 -18.11
C THR A 296 33.89 -27.53 -19.01
N GLY A 297 34.22 -26.84 -20.09
CA GLY A 297 35.25 -27.26 -21.04
C GLY A 297 34.75 -28.14 -22.19
N LEU A 298 33.44 -28.36 -22.31
CA LEU A 298 32.82 -29.13 -23.39
C LEU A 298 31.90 -28.26 -24.26
N GLU A 299 31.73 -28.66 -25.52
CA GLU A 299 30.88 -27.98 -26.50
C GLU A 299 30.29 -28.95 -27.54
N GLY A 300 29.46 -28.43 -28.44
CA GLY A 300 28.70 -29.19 -29.42
C GLY A 300 27.27 -29.51 -28.97
N ASP A 301 26.39 -29.83 -29.92
CA ASP A 301 24.96 -30.03 -29.69
C ASP A 301 24.62 -31.10 -28.64
N THR A 302 25.51 -32.07 -28.44
CA THR A 302 25.39 -33.15 -27.45
C THR A 302 26.58 -33.21 -26.49
N CYS A 303 27.36 -32.14 -26.35
CA CYS A 303 28.54 -32.08 -25.47
C CYS A 303 29.64 -33.11 -25.80
N GLN A 304 29.78 -33.40 -27.10
CA GLN A 304 30.71 -34.40 -27.61
C GLN A 304 32.14 -33.87 -27.86
N CYS A 305 32.35 -32.55 -27.78
CA CYS A 305 33.60 -31.90 -28.14
C CYS A 305 34.29 -31.27 -26.93
N GLN A 306 35.62 -31.25 -26.91
CA GLN A 306 36.40 -30.45 -25.96
C GLN A 306 36.60 -29.03 -26.49
N LYS A 307 36.25 -28.05 -25.68
CA LYS A 307 36.31 -26.63 -26.02
C LYS A 307 37.75 -26.20 -26.28
N GLY A 308 38.00 -25.64 -27.46
CA GLY A 308 39.29 -25.09 -27.84
C GLY A 308 40.36 -26.09 -28.31
N LYS A 309 40.00 -27.36 -28.54
CA LYS A 309 40.87 -28.28 -29.28
C LYS A 309 40.56 -28.19 -30.78
N GLN A 310 41.53 -27.73 -31.57
CA GLN A 310 41.50 -27.98 -33.01
C GLN A 310 41.45 -29.50 -33.23
N PRO A 311 40.69 -29.99 -34.23
CA PRO A 311 40.76 -31.40 -34.60
C PRO A 311 42.20 -31.72 -34.95
N ALA A 312 42.86 -32.52 -34.10
CA ALA A 312 44.08 -33.16 -34.51
C ALA A 312 43.71 -34.01 -35.73
N LEU A 313 44.29 -33.70 -36.89
CA LEU A 313 44.37 -34.62 -38.01
C LEU A 313 45.18 -35.82 -37.54
N ASP A 314 44.54 -36.72 -36.80
CA ASP A 314 45.06 -38.05 -36.59
C ASP A 314 44.99 -38.71 -37.97
N VAL A 315 46.14 -38.73 -38.65
CA VAL A 315 46.41 -39.65 -39.74
C VAL A 315 46.39 -41.05 -39.13
N MET A 316 45.20 -41.60 -38.91
CA MET A 316 45.04 -43.01 -38.57
C MET A 316 45.22 -43.81 -39.85
N SER A 317 46.43 -44.34 -40.00
CA SER A 317 46.74 -45.46 -40.88
C SER A 317 45.63 -46.52 -40.73
N LEU A 318 44.95 -46.81 -41.83
CA LEU A 318 44.04 -47.94 -41.98
C LEU A 318 44.81 -49.25 -41.75
N ASN A 319 44.92 -49.68 -40.50
CA ASN A 319 45.16 -51.08 -40.19
C ASN A 319 43.81 -51.69 -39.81
N ALA A 320 43.20 -52.33 -40.80
CA ALA A 320 42.03 -53.16 -40.62
C ALA A 320 42.34 -54.31 -39.65
N LYS A 321 41.93 -54.16 -38.39
CA LYS A 321 41.57 -55.26 -37.48
C LYS A 321 40.90 -54.69 -36.24
N GLY A 322 39.58 -54.88 -36.15
CA GLY A 322 38.80 -54.65 -34.93
C GLY A 322 38.18 -53.26 -34.80
N ILE A 323 37.16 -52.97 -35.62
CA ILE A 323 36.14 -51.97 -35.26
C ILE A 323 34.88 -52.76 -34.96
N ASP A 324 34.52 -52.84 -33.67
CA ASP A 324 33.27 -53.44 -33.22
C ASP A 324 32.13 -52.44 -33.46
N CYS A 325 31.51 -52.55 -34.62
CA CYS A 325 30.21 -51.96 -34.89
C CYS A 325 29.17 -52.96 -34.39
N GLY A 326 28.67 -52.75 -33.16
CA GLY A 326 27.75 -53.65 -32.46
C GLY A 326 26.71 -54.37 -33.34
N GLU A 327 26.53 -55.64 -33.02
CA GLU A 327 25.73 -56.66 -33.72
C GLU A 327 24.30 -56.19 -33.99
N ASN A 328 24.07 -55.71 -35.21
CA ASN A 328 22.86 -55.87 -36.02
C ASN A 328 23.08 -55.09 -37.31
N ALA A 329 23.83 -55.71 -38.24
CA ALA A 329 24.08 -55.19 -39.56
C ALA A 329 23.18 -55.91 -40.58
N LEU A 330 22.16 -55.22 -41.06
CA LEU A 330 21.57 -55.46 -42.38
C LEU A 330 21.69 -54.15 -43.17
N HIS A 331 22.58 -54.18 -44.16
CA HIS A 331 22.77 -53.22 -45.26
C HIS A 331 23.15 -51.77 -44.91
N GLY A 332 24.41 -51.43 -45.22
CA GLY A 332 24.87 -50.06 -45.55
C GLY A 332 24.90 -49.03 -44.42
N LYS A 333 25.93 -49.05 -43.56
CA LYS A 333 26.18 -47.94 -42.62
C LYS A 333 27.03 -46.86 -43.28
N LEU A 334 26.41 -45.71 -43.54
CA LEU A 334 27.08 -44.42 -43.63
C LEU A 334 27.69 -44.14 -42.24
N CYS A 335 29.02 -44.15 -42.10
CA CYS A 335 29.66 -43.64 -40.89
C CYS A 335 29.50 -42.11 -40.90
N LEU A 336 28.47 -41.60 -40.22
CA LEU A 336 28.32 -40.17 -39.96
C LEU A 336 29.39 -39.74 -38.95
N TRP A 337 30.55 -39.31 -39.45
CA TRP A 337 31.51 -38.56 -38.66
C TRP A 337 30.89 -37.20 -38.33
N LYS A 338 30.39 -37.01 -37.10
CA LYS A 338 30.13 -35.67 -36.57
C LYS A 338 31.48 -35.03 -36.24
N MET A 339 32.08 -34.35 -37.21
CA MET A 339 33.27 -33.53 -36.95
C MET A 339 32.88 -32.34 -36.08
N CYS A 340 33.57 -32.17 -34.95
CA CYS A 340 33.56 -30.94 -34.18
C CYS A 340 34.29 -29.88 -35.01
N MET A 341 33.56 -29.10 -35.80
CA MET A 341 34.11 -27.89 -36.45
C MET A 341 33.92 -26.71 -35.50
N SER A 342 35.03 -26.04 -35.20
CA SER A 342 35.11 -24.78 -34.43
C SER A 342 34.50 -23.60 -35.18
#